data_AF-A0A397GR91-F1
#
_entry.id   AF-A0A397GR91-F1
#
_cell.length_a   1.000
_cell.length_b   1.000
_cell.length_c   1.000
_cell.angle_alpha   90.00
_cell.angle_beta   90.00
_cell.angle_gamma   90.00
#
_symmetry.space_group_name_H-M   'P 1'
#
loop_
_entity.id
_entity.type
_entity.pdbx_description
1 polymer ?
#
loop_
_entity_poly.entity_id
_entity_poly.type
_entity_poly.pdbx_seq_one_letter_code
_entity_poly.pdbx_strand_id
1 'polypeptide(L)'
;MKGQIRAIIHNDKKEILIKIEKYNELNELPHNIQRKRQKKINNNKSLWLVEEDFCFIFKNNLISKLNIFFGKNNNNNINQYDYFINEIIYKKSGVFITRPIDSRQLLPCEYIQEPYNPKNLPVKKFFLDLYYDDFGTYRTVYHSLGGVYLQFENMPFHQRKLLKNHFIIGFVPFGATFSEFIQPFLRDIKKLEKGILMKINSEEYLITSGLGVITADLPQGNDLCGVKRHGANHECRNYFVPRESLSDNNYDHLQNTRYLQQIKNL
;
A
#
# COMPACT_ATOMS: atom_id res chain seq x y z
N MET A 1 13.95 -8.03 -20.50
CA MET A 1 13.32 -7.13 -19.51
C MET A 1 13.08 -7.89 -18.22
N LYS A 2 13.42 -7.30 -17.08
CA LYS A 2 13.17 -7.83 -15.74
C LYS A 2 12.24 -6.86 -15.03
N GLY A 3 11.46 -7.34 -14.07
CA GLY A 3 10.51 -6.49 -13.38
C GLY A 3 9.63 -7.24 -12.40
N GLN A 4 8.83 -6.48 -11.64
CA GLN A 4 7.88 -7.00 -10.67
C GLN A 4 6.46 -6.79 -11.14
N ILE A 5 5.62 -7.80 -10.93
CA ILE A 5 4.19 -7.73 -11.20
C ILE A 5 3.54 -6.77 -10.22
N ARG A 6 2.89 -5.73 -10.76
CA ARG A 6 2.17 -4.71 -9.97
C ARG A 6 0.67 -4.90 -9.98
N ALA A 7 0.13 -5.39 -11.09
CA ALA A 7 -1.30 -5.63 -11.23
C ALA A 7 -1.57 -6.64 -12.35
N ILE A 8 -2.71 -7.32 -12.24
CA ILE A 8 -3.30 -8.12 -13.29
C ILE A 8 -4.60 -7.42 -13.67
N ILE A 9 -4.73 -7.05 -14.94
CA ILE A 9 -5.87 -6.30 -15.47
C ILE A 9 -6.46 -7.04 -16.67
N HIS A 10 -7.70 -6.69 -17.01
CA HIS A 10 -8.32 -7.16 -18.25
C HIS A 10 -8.35 -6.01 -19.24
N ASN A 11 -7.99 -6.26 -20.49
CA ASN A 11 -8.23 -5.30 -21.57
C ASN A 11 -9.70 -5.30 -22.00
N ASP A 12 -10.05 -4.42 -22.94
CA ASP A 12 -11.42 -4.31 -23.47
C ASP A 12 -11.95 -5.62 -24.08
N LYS A 13 -11.04 -6.48 -24.56
CA LYS A 13 -11.34 -7.81 -25.10
C LYS A 13 -11.41 -8.90 -24.02
N LYS A 14 -11.34 -8.54 -22.73
CA LYS A 14 -11.27 -9.44 -21.57
C LYS A 14 -10.05 -10.37 -21.56
N GLU A 15 -8.99 -10.01 -22.27
CA GLU A 15 -7.72 -10.72 -22.21
C GLU A 15 -6.92 -10.23 -21.00
N ILE A 16 -6.17 -11.14 -20.39
CA ILE A 16 -5.36 -10.85 -19.20
C ILE A 16 -4.07 -10.12 -19.61
N LEU A 17 -3.92 -8.89 -19.13
CA LEU A 17 -2.68 -8.12 -19.19
C LEU A 17 -2.06 -8.02 -17.80
N ILE A 18 -0.73 -8.01 -17.77
CA ILE A 18 0.05 -7.91 -16.54
C ILE A 18 0.81 -6.60 -16.58
N LYS A 19 0.56 -5.73 -15.60
CA LYS A 19 1.33 -4.50 -15.38
C LYS A 19 2.63 -4.87 -14.66
N ILE A 20 3.77 -4.55 -15.26
CA ILE A 20 5.10 -4.80 -14.74
C ILE A 20 5.78 -3.46 -14.43
N GLU A 21 6.36 -3.33 -13.23
CA GLU A 21 7.35 -2.32 -12.89
C GLU A 21 8.72 -2.82 -13.32
N LYS A 22 9.39 -2.10 -14.22
CA LYS A 22 10.63 -2.57 -14.82
C LYS A 22 11.80 -2.38 -13.86
N TYR A 23 12.76 -3.29 -13.99
CA TYR A 23 14.08 -3.16 -13.40
C TYR A 23 15.10 -3.02 -14.52
N ASN A 24 15.77 -1.87 -14.51
CA ASN A 24 16.58 -1.41 -15.61
C ASN A 24 18.04 -1.85 -15.42
N GLU A 25 18.66 -2.19 -16.54
CA GLU A 25 20.10 -2.37 -16.62
C GLU A 25 20.81 -1.02 -16.80
N LEU A 26 22.13 -0.97 -16.59
CA LEU A 26 22.88 0.29 -16.63
C LEU A 26 22.78 1.03 -17.98
N ASN A 27 22.73 0.29 -19.09
CA ASN A 27 22.57 0.82 -20.44
C ASN A 27 21.19 1.43 -20.71
N GLU A 28 20.18 1.07 -19.92
CA GLU A 28 18.81 1.58 -20.01
C GLU A 28 18.60 2.85 -19.15
N LEU A 29 19.62 3.26 -18.38
CA LEU A 29 19.50 4.40 -17.46
C LEU A 29 19.69 5.76 -18.15
N PRO A 30 19.12 6.83 -17.57
CA PRO A 30 19.42 8.20 -17.96
C PRO A 30 20.92 8.50 -17.99
N HIS A 31 21.37 9.22 -19.02
CA HIS A 31 22.80 9.44 -19.30
C HIS A 31 23.57 10.06 -18.10
N ASN A 32 22.93 10.96 -17.36
CA ASN A 32 23.52 11.60 -16.18
C ASN A 32 23.76 10.62 -15.03
N ILE A 33 22.91 9.61 -14.85
CA ILE A 33 23.08 8.53 -13.86
C ILE A 33 24.09 7.51 -14.36
N GLN A 34 23.98 7.11 -15.62
CA GLN A 34 24.86 6.14 -16.26
C GLN A 34 26.35 6.52 -16.10
N ARG A 35 26.72 7.78 -16.40
CA ARG A 35 28.09 8.29 -16.23
C ARG A 35 28.60 8.19 -14.79
N LYS A 36 27.74 8.46 -13.79
CA LYS A 36 28.11 8.38 -12.37
C LYS A 36 28.34 6.94 -11.91
N ARG A 37 27.71 5.96 -12.56
CA ARG A 37 27.73 4.54 -12.15
C ARG A 37 28.67 3.68 -12.97
N GLN A 38 29.02 4.08 -14.20
CA GLN A 38 30.05 3.44 -15.02
C GLN A 38 31.38 3.24 -14.26
N LYS A 39 31.76 4.17 -13.37
CA LYS A 39 32.99 4.08 -12.57
C LYS A 39 32.90 3.17 -11.34
N LYS A 40 31.72 2.66 -10.99
CA LYS A 40 31.46 1.89 -9.75
C LYS A 40 31.02 0.44 -10.00
N ILE A 41 31.01 -0.03 -11.24
CA ILE A 41 30.56 -1.39 -11.56
C ILE A 41 31.65 -2.39 -11.19
N ASN A 42 31.48 -3.08 -10.08
CA ASN A 42 32.23 -4.30 -9.79
C ASN A 42 31.38 -5.57 -10.01
N ASN A 43 30.10 -5.47 -10.42
CA ASN A 43 29.21 -6.64 -10.46
C ASN A 43 28.08 -6.56 -11.50
N ASN A 44 28.00 -7.57 -12.39
CA ASN A 44 26.98 -7.73 -13.44
C ASN A 44 25.56 -8.05 -12.92
N LYS A 45 25.40 -8.18 -11.60
CA LYS A 45 24.13 -8.48 -10.93
C LYS A 45 23.36 -7.23 -10.46
N SER A 46 23.80 -6.03 -10.81
CA SER A 46 23.14 -4.79 -10.35
C SER A 46 22.00 -4.41 -11.29
N LEU A 47 20.83 -4.13 -10.72
CA LEU A 47 19.68 -3.54 -11.40
C LEU A 47 19.27 -2.25 -10.70
N TRP A 48 18.47 -1.44 -11.39
CA TRP A 48 17.96 -0.18 -10.88
C TRP A 48 16.45 -0.11 -11.00
N LEU A 49 15.82 0.44 -9.97
CA LEU A 49 14.40 0.76 -10.00
C LEU A 49 14.24 2.20 -10.47
N VAL A 50 13.64 2.40 -11.65
CA VAL A 50 13.24 3.73 -12.13
C VAL A 50 11.77 3.94 -11.78
N GLU A 51 11.46 4.99 -11.03
CA GLU A 51 10.06 5.28 -10.67
C GLU A 51 9.21 5.54 -11.90
N GLU A 52 8.00 5.01 -11.85
CA GLU A 52 6.99 5.14 -12.90
C GLU A 52 7.36 4.46 -14.24
N ASP A 53 8.45 3.68 -14.31
CA ASP A 53 8.78 2.87 -15.49
C ASP A 53 7.96 1.56 -15.50
N PHE A 54 6.76 1.66 -16.04
CA PHE A 54 5.85 0.53 -16.20
C PHE A 54 5.75 0.05 -17.66
N CYS A 55 5.37 -1.22 -17.82
CA CYS A 55 4.87 -1.75 -19.09
C CYS A 55 3.76 -2.77 -18.86
N PHE A 56 3.10 -3.14 -19.95
CA PHE A 56 2.08 -4.18 -19.97
C PHE A 56 2.54 -5.32 -20.85
N ILE A 57 2.40 -6.54 -20.35
CA ILE A 57 2.70 -7.76 -21.09
C ILE A 57 1.51 -8.72 -21.04
N PHE A 58 1.41 -9.59 -22.03
CA PHE A 58 0.50 -10.72 -21.96
C PHE A 58 1.03 -11.79 -21.01
N LYS A 59 0.11 -12.54 -20.38
CA LYS A 59 0.44 -13.65 -19.47
C LYS A 59 1.44 -14.64 -20.07
N ASN A 60 1.30 -14.95 -21.37
CA ASN A 60 2.15 -15.93 -22.07
C ASN A 60 3.61 -15.46 -22.24
N ASN A 61 3.91 -14.19 -21.99
CA ASN A 61 5.25 -13.63 -22.10
C ASN A 61 6.05 -13.76 -20.79
N LEU A 62 5.48 -14.36 -19.74
CA LEU A 62 6.19 -14.67 -18.50
C LEU A 62 7.09 -15.91 -18.73
N ILE A 63 8.40 -15.72 -18.55
CA ILE A 63 9.40 -16.77 -18.83
C ILE A 63 9.81 -17.50 -17.55
N SER A 64 10.25 -16.77 -16.52
CA SER A 64 10.78 -17.36 -15.29
C SER A 64 10.62 -16.42 -14.09
N LYS A 65 10.72 -16.99 -12.89
CA LYS A 65 10.80 -16.27 -11.62
C LYS A 65 12.26 -15.94 -11.30
N LEU A 66 12.52 -14.72 -10.82
CA LEU A 66 13.84 -14.26 -10.37
C LEU A 66 13.79 -13.89 -8.88
N ASN A 67 14.89 -14.13 -8.17
CA ASN A 67 15.10 -13.72 -6.79
C ASN A 67 15.92 -12.43 -6.76
N ILE A 68 15.30 -11.33 -6.35
CA ILE A 68 15.91 -10.00 -6.34
C ILE A 68 16.04 -9.52 -4.90
N PHE A 69 17.22 -9.04 -4.54
CA PHE A 69 17.48 -8.44 -3.23
C PHE A 69 17.33 -6.91 -3.28
N PHE A 70 16.57 -6.36 -2.34
CA PHE A 70 16.46 -4.91 -2.11
C PHE A 70 17.25 -4.55 -0.86
N GLY A 71 18.36 -3.83 -1.00
CA GLY A 71 19.11 -3.33 0.15
C GLY A 71 20.60 -3.15 -0.13
N LYS A 72 21.32 -2.61 0.86
CA LYS A 72 22.78 -2.58 0.80
C LYS A 72 23.33 -4.00 1.00
N ASN A 73 24.29 -4.35 0.15
CA ASN A 73 24.94 -5.66 0.15
C ASN A 73 25.80 -5.83 1.42
N ASN A 74 25.19 -6.32 2.50
CA ASN A 74 25.88 -6.59 3.76
C ASN A 74 26.24 -8.08 3.85
N ASN A 75 27.14 -8.52 2.95
CA ASN A 75 27.97 -9.74 2.96
C ASN A 75 27.39 -11.13 3.31
N ASN A 76 26.12 -11.31 3.69
CA ASN A 76 25.59 -12.61 4.06
C ASN A 76 24.60 -13.11 2.99
N ASN A 77 25.10 -14.02 2.13
CA ASN A 77 24.37 -14.81 1.11
C ASN A 77 24.17 -14.17 -0.29
N ILE A 78 25.24 -13.62 -0.87
CA ILE A 78 25.28 -13.10 -2.26
C ILE A 78 24.84 -14.16 -3.31
N ASN A 79 25.00 -15.45 -3.01
CA ASN A 79 24.69 -16.53 -3.95
C ASN A 79 23.21 -16.91 -4.03
N GLN A 80 22.36 -16.43 -3.12
CA GLN A 80 20.94 -16.76 -3.11
C GLN A 80 20.12 -15.91 -4.08
N TYR A 81 20.66 -14.75 -4.49
CA TYR A 81 19.97 -13.78 -5.32
C TYR A 81 20.57 -13.67 -6.73
N ASP A 82 19.67 -13.54 -7.69
CA ASP A 82 20.03 -13.34 -9.10
C ASP A 82 20.53 -11.91 -9.32
N TYR A 83 19.87 -10.94 -8.69
CA TYR A 83 20.14 -9.50 -8.85
C TYR A 83 19.96 -8.70 -7.56
N PHE A 84 20.55 -7.51 -7.54
CA PHE A 84 20.52 -6.57 -6.41
C PHE A 84 20.06 -5.19 -6.86
N ILE A 85 19.17 -4.57 -6.09
CA ILE A 85 18.71 -3.20 -6.28
C ILE A 85 18.96 -2.41 -4.98
N ASN A 86 19.82 -1.40 -5.07
CA ASN A 86 20.27 -0.63 -3.89
C ASN A 86 19.71 0.79 -3.86
N GLU A 87 19.13 1.25 -4.96
CA GLU A 87 18.65 2.61 -5.12
C GLU A 87 17.49 2.71 -6.08
N ILE A 88 16.77 3.82 -5.94
CA ILE A 88 15.64 4.21 -6.74
C ILE A 88 16.04 5.46 -7.52
N ILE A 89 15.79 5.47 -8.82
CA ILE A 89 15.99 6.60 -9.71
C ILE A 89 14.63 7.25 -9.95
N TYR A 90 14.53 8.55 -9.73
CA TYR A 90 13.30 9.30 -9.95
C TYR A 90 13.61 10.67 -10.54
N LYS A 91 12.59 11.33 -11.06
CA LYS A 91 12.72 12.61 -11.76
C LYS A 91 12.27 13.75 -10.85
N LYS A 92 13.15 14.72 -10.61
CA LYS A 92 12.86 15.96 -9.88
C LYS A 92 13.15 17.16 -10.76
N SER A 93 12.15 18.02 -10.97
CA SER A 93 12.28 19.24 -11.78
C SER A 93 12.96 18.99 -13.13
N GLY A 94 12.63 17.89 -13.82
CA GLY A 94 13.22 17.53 -15.10
C GLY A 94 14.49 16.66 -15.04
N VAL A 95 15.16 16.59 -13.89
CA VAL A 95 16.46 15.94 -13.72
C VAL A 95 16.33 14.62 -12.98
N PHE A 96 16.98 13.57 -13.49
CA PHE A 96 17.03 12.29 -12.79
C PHE A 96 18.00 12.34 -11.61
N ILE A 97 17.50 11.98 -10.43
CA ILE A 97 18.25 11.89 -9.18
C ILE A 97 17.97 10.54 -8.51
N THR A 98 18.71 10.23 -7.43
CA THR A 98 18.65 8.92 -6.77
C THR A 98 18.30 9.04 -5.30
N ARG A 99 17.54 8.06 -4.78
CA ARG A 99 17.28 7.88 -3.35
C ARG A 99 17.55 6.42 -2.91
N PRO A 100 17.85 6.16 -1.63
CA PRO A 100 18.14 4.79 -1.15
C PRO A 100 16.95 3.86 -1.35
N ILE A 101 17.19 2.57 -1.60
CA ILE A 101 16.09 1.59 -1.77
C ILE A 101 15.21 1.40 -0.55
N ASP A 102 15.74 1.68 0.65
CA ASP A 102 14.98 1.68 1.91
C ASP A 102 13.85 2.73 1.90
N SER A 103 13.92 3.70 0.97
CA SER A 103 12.86 4.67 0.72
C SER A 103 11.77 4.19 -0.24
N ARG A 104 11.74 2.91 -0.58
CA ARG A 104 10.69 2.32 -1.41
C ARG A 104 9.42 2.11 -0.61
N GLN A 105 8.27 2.32 -1.25
CA GLN A 105 7.01 1.83 -0.71
C GLN A 105 6.95 0.31 -0.85
N LEU A 106 6.79 -0.39 0.27
CA LEU A 106 6.57 -1.83 0.27
C LEU A 106 5.19 -2.13 -0.32
N LEU A 107 5.14 -3.11 -1.20
CA LEU A 107 3.89 -3.63 -1.72
C LEU A 107 3.21 -4.51 -0.68
N PRO A 108 1.87 -4.53 -0.61
CA PRO A 108 1.14 -5.45 0.25
C PRO A 108 1.60 -6.92 0.12
N CYS A 109 1.92 -7.38 -1.09
CA CYS A 109 2.42 -8.74 -1.31
C CYS A 109 3.78 -9.05 -0.65
N GLU A 110 4.53 -8.04 -0.19
CA GLU A 110 5.85 -8.22 0.42
C GLU A 110 5.79 -8.39 1.93
N TYR A 111 4.68 -8.00 2.57
CA TYR A 111 4.52 -8.08 4.03
C TYR A 111 3.22 -8.77 4.46
N ILE A 112 2.26 -8.99 3.55
CA ILE A 112 1.08 -9.81 3.82
C ILE A 112 1.46 -11.28 3.67
N GLN A 113 1.22 -12.05 4.73
CA GLN A 113 1.38 -13.50 4.70
C GLN A 113 0.16 -14.14 4.03
N GLU A 114 0.38 -15.10 3.15
CA GLU A 114 -0.72 -15.89 2.60
C GLU A 114 -1.34 -16.77 3.70
N PRO A 115 -2.67 -16.90 3.74
CA PRO A 115 -3.33 -17.75 4.72
C PRO A 115 -2.95 -19.22 4.49
N TYR A 116 -2.68 -19.93 5.58
CA TYR A 116 -2.30 -21.34 5.52
C TYR A 116 -3.49 -22.19 5.03
N ASN A 117 -3.35 -22.83 3.85
CA ASN A 117 -4.39 -23.67 3.25
C ASN A 117 -3.92 -25.13 3.07
N PRO A 118 -3.81 -25.93 4.15
CA PRO A 118 -3.25 -27.28 4.09
C PRO A 118 -4.11 -28.26 3.30
N LYS A 119 -5.43 -28.06 3.32
CA LYS A 119 -6.42 -28.93 2.68
C LYS A 119 -6.67 -28.59 1.21
N ASN A 120 -5.96 -27.59 0.67
CA ASN A 120 -6.16 -27.06 -0.67
C ASN A 120 -7.64 -26.72 -0.96
N LEU A 121 -8.32 -26.16 0.04
CA LEU A 121 -9.75 -25.82 -0.06
C LEU A 121 -9.94 -24.65 -1.03
N PRO A 122 -11.12 -24.55 -1.69
CA PRO A 122 -11.46 -23.36 -2.44
C PRO A 122 -11.42 -22.12 -1.53
N VAL A 123 -10.67 -21.11 -1.95
CA VAL A 123 -10.49 -19.87 -1.18
C VAL A 123 -11.49 -18.82 -1.67
N LYS A 124 -12.24 -18.22 -0.74
CA LYS A 124 -13.06 -17.03 -1.01
C LYS A 124 -12.44 -15.84 -0.29
N LYS A 125 -12.12 -14.80 -1.05
CA LYS A 125 -11.56 -13.57 -0.54
C LYS A 125 -12.52 -12.40 -0.71
N PHE A 126 -12.70 -11.63 0.35
CA PHE A 126 -13.38 -10.34 0.27
C PHE A 126 -12.56 -9.24 0.94
N PHE A 127 -13.00 -8.00 0.74
CA PHE A 127 -12.40 -6.79 1.27
C PHE A 127 -13.43 -6.02 2.08
N LEU A 128 -12.96 -5.41 3.15
CA LEU A 128 -13.77 -4.60 4.05
C LEU A 128 -13.39 -3.13 3.92
N ASP A 129 -14.37 -2.25 3.79
CA ASP A 129 -14.21 -0.81 3.94
C ASP A 129 -14.87 -0.38 5.24
N LEU A 130 -14.18 0.46 6.01
CA LEU A 130 -14.65 0.96 7.30
C LEU A 130 -14.86 2.46 7.21
N TYR A 131 -16.05 2.92 7.60
CA TYR A 131 -16.36 4.34 7.68
C TYR A 131 -16.42 4.79 9.14
N TYR A 132 -15.77 5.91 9.46
CA TYR A 132 -15.81 6.54 10.78
C TYR A 132 -16.24 8.01 10.65
N ASP A 133 -17.30 8.37 11.37
CA ASP A 133 -17.88 9.71 11.36
C ASP A 133 -18.35 10.13 12.75
N ASP A 134 -18.08 11.38 13.12
CA ASP A 134 -18.59 11.95 14.38
C ASP A 134 -19.84 12.78 14.12
N PHE A 135 -20.94 12.43 14.78
CA PHE A 135 -22.20 13.15 14.64
C PHE A 135 -22.74 13.62 16.00
N GLY A 136 -23.51 14.71 15.97
CA GLY A 136 -24.27 15.17 17.14
C GLY A 136 -25.49 14.30 17.34
N THR A 137 -25.65 13.69 18.51
CA THR A 137 -26.80 12.81 18.82
C THR A 137 -28.12 13.57 18.89
N TYR A 138 -28.08 14.84 19.29
CA TYR A 138 -29.21 15.78 19.27
C TYR A 138 -28.75 17.17 18.81
N ARG A 139 -29.69 18.05 18.46
CA ARG A 139 -29.40 19.43 18.00
C ARG A 139 -28.61 20.29 19.00
N THR A 140 -28.61 19.94 20.28
CA THR A 140 -28.10 20.81 21.37
C THR A 140 -27.15 20.09 22.34
N VAL A 141 -26.43 19.05 21.91
CA VAL A 141 -25.47 18.33 22.78
C VAL A 141 -24.06 18.89 22.59
N TYR A 142 -23.33 19.05 23.69
CA TYR A 142 -21.94 19.50 23.72
C TYR A 142 -20.92 18.45 23.27
N HIS A 143 -21.37 17.20 23.07
CA HIS A 143 -20.50 16.05 22.86
C HIS A 143 -20.94 15.25 21.64
N SER A 144 -20.00 15.04 20.71
CA SER A 144 -20.20 14.19 19.54
C SER A 144 -20.16 12.71 19.94
N LEU A 145 -20.85 11.89 19.15
CA LEU A 145 -20.76 10.43 19.18
C LEU A 145 -20.13 9.95 17.88
N GLY A 146 -19.20 9.02 17.96
CA GLY A 146 -18.57 8.45 16.78
C GLY A 146 -19.38 7.26 16.26
N GLY A 147 -19.76 7.24 14.98
CA GLY A 147 -20.35 6.08 14.30
C GLY A 147 -19.29 5.31 13.52
N VAL A 148 -19.26 3.99 13.71
CA VAL A 148 -18.37 3.10 12.95
C VAL A 148 -19.19 2.14 12.11
N TYR A 149 -18.96 2.16 10.79
CA TYR A 149 -19.71 1.40 9.80
C TYR A 149 -18.77 0.54 8.97
N LEU A 150 -19.29 -0.54 8.42
CA LEU A 150 -18.56 -1.53 7.62
C LEU A 150 -19.31 -1.83 6.33
N GLN A 151 -18.58 -2.00 5.25
CA GLN A 151 -19.10 -2.39 3.94
C GLN A 151 -18.20 -3.44 3.28
N PHE A 152 -18.80 -4.39 2.54
CA PHE A 152 -18.05 -5.31 1.68
C PHE A 152 -17.74 -4.68 0.31
N GLU A 153 -16.46 -4.54 -0.01
CA GLU A 153 -16.01 -3.89 -1.24
C GLU A 153 -16.23 -4.75 -2.49
N ASN A 154 -16.37 -6.08 -2.34
CA ASN A 154 -16.61 -6.99 -3.47
C ASN A 154 -17.99 -6.81 -4.13
N MET A 155 -18.89 -6.02 -3.53
CA MET A 155 -20.18 -5.71 -4.12
C MET A 155 -20.04 -4.70 -5.27
N PRO A 156 -20.81 -4.85 -6.37
CA PRO A 156 -20.92 -3.83 -7.40
C PRO A 156 -21.31 -2.47 -6.82
N PHE A 157 -20.85 -1.39 -7.46
CA PHE A 157 -21.06 -0.02 -6.98
C PHE A 157 -22.53 0.32 -6.68
N HIS A 158 -23.46 -0.14 -7.51
CA HIS A 158 -24.90 0.08 -7.29
C HIS A 158 -25.43 -0.63 -6.03
N GLN A 159 -24.87 -1.79 -5.68
CA GLN A 159 -25.21 -2.50 -4.44
C GLN A 159 -24.58 -1.82 -3.23
N ARG A 160 -23.33 -1.34 -3.34
CA ARG A 160 -22.66 -0.60 -2.27
C ARG A 160 -23.42 0.67 -1.86
N LYS A 161 -24.19 1.28 -2.75
CA LYS A 161 -25.04 2.44 -2.41
C LYS A 161 -26.25 2.14 -1.54
N LEU A 162 -26.65 0.87 -1.41
CA LEU A 162 -27.86 0.52 -0.67
C LEU A 162 -27.59 0.50 0.84
N LEU A 163 -28.45 1.15 1.63
CA LEU A 163 -28.29 1.22 3.09
C LEU A 163 -28.24 -0.17 3.75
N LYS A 164 -28.98 -1.15 3.23
CA LYS A 164 -28.95 -2.55 3.71
C LYS A 164 -27.58 -3.23 3.62
N ASN A 165 -26.67 -2.66 2.84
CA ASN A 165 -25.31 -3.14 2.61
C ASN A 165 -24.25 -2.34 3.38
N HIS A 166 -24.69 -1.52 4.34
CA HIS A 166 -23.85 -0.85 5.32
C HIS A 166 -24.18 -1.42 6.69
N PHE A 167 -23.16 -1.97 7.37
CA PHE A 167 -23.31 -2.62 8.66
C PHE A 167 -22.79 -1.70 9.75
N ILE A 168 -23.54 -1.53 10.84
CA ILE A 168 -23.09 -0.75 11.99
C ILE A 168 -22.24 -1.68 12.87
N ILE A 169 -20.99 -1.29 13.11
CA ILE A 169 -20.09 -1.98 14.05
C ILE A 169 -20.37 -1.51 15.47
N GLY A 170 -20.65 -0.22 15.63
CA GLY A 170 -21.13 0.35 16.87
C GLY A 170 -20.88 1.84 16.94
N PHE A 171 -21.08 2.38 18.13
CA PHE A 171 -20.89 3.79 18.43
C PHE A 171 -19.79 3.97 19.48
N VAL A 172 -18.85 4.87 19.19
CA VAL A 172 -17.80 5.32 20.11
C VAL A 172 -18.43 6.30 21.08
N PRO A 173 -18.59 5.94 22.37
CA PRO A 173 -19.23 6.81 23.36
C PRO A 173 -18.36 8.02 23.69
N PHE A 174 -19.00 9.06 24.21
CA PHE A 174 -18.28 10.22 24.73
C PHE A 174 -17.28 9.80 25.83
N GLY A 175 -16.03 10.23 25.68
CA GLY A 175 -14.95 9.91 26.61
C GLY A 175 -14.14 8.65 26.25
N ALA A 176 -14.55 7.87 25.24
CA ALA A 176 -13.74 6.77 24.70
C ALA A 176 -13.02 7.20 23.41
N THR A 177 -11.88 6.61 23.13
CA THR A 177 -11.17 6.83 21.86
C THR A 177 -11.59 5.80 20.80
N PHE A 178 -11.56 6.19 19.52
CA PHE A 178 -11.75 5.24 18.42
C PHE A 178 -10.76 4.07 18.50
N SER A 179 -9.51 4.35 18.87
CA SER A 179 -8.44 3.35 18.99
C SER A 179 -8.78 2.25 19.99
N GLU A 180 -9.36 2.59 21.14
CA GLU A 180 -9.81 1.62 22.15
C GLU A 180 -11.05 0.86 21.67
N PHE A 181 -12.03 1.57 21.11
CA PHE A 181 -13.27 1.01 20.62
C PHE A 181 -13.04 -0.06 19.53
N ILE A 182 -12.11 0.18 18.60
CA ILE A 182 -11.92 -0.68 17.44
C ILE A 182 -11.07 -1.93 17.73
N GLN A 183 -10.41 -2.02 18.89
CA GLN A 183 -9.50 -3.13 19.20
C GLN A 183 -10.13 -4.53 19.05
N PRO A 184 -11.35 -4.80 19.56
CA PRO A 184 -11.97 -6.11 19.40
C PRO A 184 -12.19 -6.47 17.93
N PHE A 185 -12.68 -5.52 17.13
CA PHE A 185 -12.86 -5.68 15.69
C PHE A 185 -11.53 -6.00 14.99
N LEU A 186 -10.46 -5.24 15.27
CA LEU A 186 -9.14 -5.49 14.67
C LEU A 186 -8.57 -6.87 15.03
N ARG A 187 -8.84 -7.39 16.24
CA ARG A 187 -8.43 -8.76 16.61
C ARG A 187 -9.12 -9.80 15.74
N ASP A 188 -10.39 -9.61 15.44
CA ASP A 188 -11.15 -10.52 14.60
C ASP A 188 -10.76 -10.39 13.11
N ILE A 189 -10.48 -9.18 12.64
CA ILE A 189 -9.90 -8.98 11.30
C ILE A 189 -8.54 -9.68 11.17
N LYS A 190 -7.65 -9.56 12.16
CA LYS A 190 -6.35 -10.27 12.14
C LYS A 190 -6.50 -11.80 12.11
N LYS A 191 -7.56 -12.36 12.69
CA LYS A 191 -7.87 -13.79 12.56
C LYS A 191 -8.40 -14.10 11.16
N LEU A 192 -9.28 -13.27 10.64
CA LEU A 192 -9.88 -13.41 9.31
C LEU A 192 -8.84 -13.28 8.18
N GLU A 193 -7.82 -12.43 8.35
CA GLU A 193 -6.68 -12.30 7.42
C GLU A 193 -5.91 -13.61 7.30
N LYS A 194 -5.73 -14.34 8.42
CA LYS A 194 -5.09 -15.68 8.45
C LYS A 194 -5.94 -16.79 7.83
N GLY A 195 -7.22 -16.51 7.59
CA GLY A 195 -8.19 -17.45 7.03
C GLY A 195 -8.97 -18.22 8.09
N ILE A 196 -10.26 -18.38 7.85
CA ILE A 196 -11.18 -19.19 8.66
C ILE A 196 -11.86 -20.25 7.80
N LEU A 197 -12.12 -21.42 8.37
CA LEU A 197 -12.89 -22.46 7.70
C LEU A 197 -14.38 -22.20 7.88
N MET A 198 -15.13 -22.18 6.77
CA MET A 198 -16.57 -21.97 6.80
C MET A 198 -17.26 -22.95 5.85
N LYS A 199 -18.36 -23.54 6.30
CA LYS A 199 -19.22 -24.39 5.48
C LYS A 199 -20.34 -23.55 4.87
N ILE A 200 -20.38 -23.44 3.55
CA ILE A 200 -21.38 -22.68 2.80
C ILE A 200 -22.05 -23.65 1.84
N ASN A 201 -23.38 -23.80 1.91
CA ASN A 201 -24.14 -24.72 1.06
C ASN A 201 -23.56 -26.14 1.01
N SER A 202 -23.15 -26.67 2.17
CA SER A 202 -22.53 -27.99 2.34
C SER A 202 -21.10 -28.16 1.85
N GLU A 203 -20.48 -27.14 1.25
CA GLU A 203 -19.08 -27.15 0.85
C GLU A 203 -18.20 -26.40 1.84
N GLU A 204 -16.99 -26.91 2.10
CA GLU A 204 -16.00 -26.25 2.96
C GLU A 204 -15.15 -25.27 2.14
N TYR A 205 -15.04 -24.05 2.66
CA TYR A 205 -14.24 -22.98 2.08
C TYR A 205 -13.25 -22.44 3.10
N LEU A 206 -12.09 -22.02 2.60
CA LEU A 206 -11.21 -21.13 3.35
C LEU A 206 -11.62 -19.68 3.03
N ILE A 207 -12.15 -18.98 4.01
CA ILE A 207 -12.58 -17.59 3.90
C ILE A 207 -11.48 -16.70 4.44
N THR A 208 -11.02 -15.74 3.64
CA THR A 208 -10.03 -14.73 4.05
C THR A 208 -10.52 -13.33 3.70
N SER A 209 -10.20 -12.35 4.53
CA SER A 209 -10.48 -10.94 4.26
C SER A 209 -9.53 -10.06 5.05
N GLY A 210 -9.35 -8.84 4.56
CA GLY A 210 -8.62 -7.78 5.25
C GLY A 210 -9.37 -6.46 5.17
N LEU A 211 -8.96 -5.53 6.03
CA LEU A 211 -9.41 -4.14 5.95
C LEU A 211 -8.69 -3.47 4.77
N GLY A 212 -9.47 -2.98 3.81
CA GLY A 212 -8.96 -2.37 2.59
C GLY A 212 -8.78 -0.87 2.75
N VAL A 213 -9.87 -0.16 3.06
CA VAL A 213 -9.89 1.29 3.20
C VAL A 213 -10.54 1.66 4.54
N ILE A 214 -10.06 2.76 5.12
CA ILE A 214 -10.74 3.44 6.21
C ILE A 214 -11.09 4.82 5.69
N THR A 215 -12.39 5.08 5.56
CA THR A 215 -12.93 6.34 5.11
C THR A 215 -13.40 7.14 6.32
N ALA A 216 -12.99 8.39 6.40
CA ALA A 216 -13.42 9.31 7.45
C ALA A 216 -13.39 10.73 6.91
N ASP A 217 -14.18 11.60 7.53
CA ASP A 217 -14.16 13.02 7.26
C ASP A 217 -12.79 13.64 7.61
N LEU A 218 -12.46 14.79 7.02
CA LEU A 218 -11.10 15.33 7.06
C LEU A 218 -10.50 15.46 8.48
N PRO A 219 -11.22 15.98 9.50
CA PRO A 219 -10.70 16.05 10.87
C PRO A 219 -10.39 14.67 11.45
N GLN A 220 -11.34 13.74 11.36
CA GLN A 220 -11.24 12.39 11.88
C GLN A 220 -10.16 11.59 11.14
N GLY A 221 -10.09 11.72 9.82
CA GLY A 221 -9.06 11.11 8.99
C GLY A 221 -7.66 11.59 9.36
N ASN A 222 -7.49 12.87 9.68
CA ASN A 222 -6.21 13.37 10.20
C ASN A 222 -5.87 12.78 11.56
N ASP A 223 -6.84 12.75 12.48
CA ASP A 223 -6.66 12.18 13.82
C ASP A 223 -6.30 10.68 13.73
N LEU A 224 -6.94 9.91 12.84
CA LEU A 224 -6.62 8.50 12.54
C LEU A 224 -5.21 8.30 11.94
N CYS A 225 -4.77 9.22 11.09
CA CYS A 225 -3.42 9.18 10.52
C CYS A 225 -2.33 9.72 11.47
N GLY A 226 -2.70 10.19 12.67
CA GLY A 226 -1.78 10.84 13.61
C GLY A 226 -1.24 12.18 13.09
N VAL A 227 -2.00 12.85 12.22
CA VAL A 227 -1.63 14.10 11.57
C VAL A 227 -2.39 15.23 12.24
N LYS A 228 -1.71 16.35 12.49
CA LYS A 228 -2.37 17.53 13.05
C LYS A 228 -3.32 18.15 12.02
N ARG A 229 -4.35 18.83 12.51
CA ARG A 229 -5.36 19.50 11.68
C ARG A 229 -4.74 20.62 10.81
N HIS A 230 -5.53 21.16 9.89
CA HIS A 230 -5.18 22.19 8.88
C HIS A 230 -4.53 23.49 9.42
N GLY A 231 -4.48 23.71 10.74
CA GLY A 231 -3.79 24.84 11.34
C GLY A 231 -2.30 24.59 11.65
N ALA A 232 -1.83 23.34 11.52
CA ALA A 232 -0.49 22.95 11.92
C ALA A 232 0.58 23.26 10.87
N ASN A 233 1.84 23.40 11.31
CA ASN A 233 2.95 23.59 10.37
C ASN A 233 3.12 22.42 9.40
N HIS A 234 2.72 21.20 9.78
CA HIS A 234 2.77 20.03 8.91
C HIS A 234 1.40 19.35 8.92
N GLU A 235 0.54 19.73 7.99
CA GLU A 235 -0.87 19.29 7.89
C GLU A 235 -1.11 18.16 6.88
N CYS A 236 -0.23 18.00 5.88
CA CYS A 236 -0.45 17.00 4.83
C CYS A 236 -0.24 15.59 5.35
N ARG A 237 -1.17 14.65 5.13
CA ARG A 237 -1.03 13.23 5.53
C ARG A 237 0.00 12.43 4.73
N ASN A 238 0.25 12.80 3.48
CA ASN A 238 1.12 12.05 2.57
C ASN A 238 2.57 12.55 2.61
N TYR A 239 2.75 13.85 2.79
CA TYR A 239 4.05 14.53 2.66
C TYR A 239 4.39 15.31 3.93
N PHE A 240 5.68 15.34 4.27
CA PHE A 240 6.18 16.08 5.42
C PHE A 240 6.60 17.49 5.00
N VAL A 241 5.65 18.25 4.43
CA VAL A 241 5.91 19.62 3.95
C VAL A 241 5.58 20.61 5.06
N PRO A 242 6.50 21.51 5.45
CA PRO A 242 6.17 22.61 6.34
C PRO A 242 5.29 23.64 5.61
N ARG A 243 4.47 24.38 6.36
CA ARG A 243 3.50 25.33 5.81
C ARG A 243 4.14 26.38 4.90
N GLU A 244 5.35 26.81 5.26
CA GLU A 244 6.16 27.78 4.52
C GLU A 244 6.59 27.28 3.13
N SER A 245 6.64 25.96 2.92
CA SER A 245 7.07 25.34 1.66
C SER A 245 5.91 24.76 0.85
N LEU A 246 4.64 24.98 1.23
CA LEU A 246 3.49 24.46 0.50
C LEU A 246 3.40 24.99 -0.94
N SER A 247 3.94 26.19 -1.20
CA SER A 247 4.01 26.81 -2.53
C SER A 247 5.36 26.60 -3.24
N ASP A 248 6.29 25.84 -2.65
CA ASP A 248 7.58 25.58 -3.27
C ASP A 248 7.49 24.42 -4.28
N ASN A 249 7.44 24.77 -5.56
CA ASN A 249 7.40 23.81 -6.66
C ASN A 249 8.69 22.95 -6.77
N ASN A 250 9.77 23.31 -6.09
CA ASN A 250 11.02 22.55 -6.07
C ASN A 250 11.16 21.64 -4.84
N TYR A 251 10.16 21.64 -3.95
CA TYR A 251 10.17 20.80 -2.77
C TYR A 251 10.20 19.31 -3.16
N ASP A 252 11.04 18.54 -2.47
CA ASP A 252 11.20 17.12 -2.76
C ASP A 252 10.10 16.27 -2.11
N HIS A 253 8.91 16.28 -2.68
CA HIS A 253 7.77 15.55 -2.11
C HIS A 253 8.05 14.03 -2.05
N LEU A 254 8.78 13.48 -3.03
CA LEU A 254 9.08 12.05 -3.09
C LEU A 254 10.05 11.67 -1.98
N GLN A 255 11.16 12.40 -1.80
CA GLN A 255 12.10 12.14 -0.72
C GLN A 255 11.53 12.42 0.68
N ASN A 256 10.61 13.39 0.78
CA ASN A 256 10.01 13.83 2.04
C ASN A 256 8.57 13.34 2.23
N THR A 257 8.22 12.16 1.70
CA THR A 257 6.94 11.53 2.05
C THR A 257 6.92 11.14 3.53
N ARG A 258 5.77 11.26 4.19
CA ARG A 258 5.64 10.94 5.64
C ARG A 258 5.81 9.48 5.94
N TYR A 259 5.31 8.61 5.08
CA TYR A 259 5.50 7.16 5.18
C TYR A 259 6.98 6.82 5.40
N LEU A 260 7.87 7.48 4.67
CA LEU A 260 9.31 7.28 4.79
C LEU A 260 9.93 7.81 6.06
N GLN A 261 9.35 8.84 6.67
CA GLN A 261 9.81 9.35 7.96
C GLN A 261 9.32 8.51 9.13
N GLN A 262 8.10 7.98 9.04
CA GLN A 262 7.55 7.07 10.06
C GLN A 262 8.32 5.76 10.13
N ILE A 263 8.70 5.18 8.98
CA ILE A 263 9.55 3.97 8.93
C ILE A 263 10.95 4.21 9.48
N LYS A 264 11.53 5.40 9.28
CA LYS A 264 12.87 5.74 9.81
C LYS A 264 12.91 5.92 11.33
N ASN A 265 11.75 6.13 11.96
CA ASN A 265 11.61 6.36 13.40
C ASN A 265 11.05 5.15 14.16
N LEU A 266 10.82 4.03 13.45
CA LEU A 266 10.52 2.71 14.02
C LEU A 266 11.81 1.89 14.11
#